data_AF-A0A9E1BAD7-F1
#
_entry.id   AF-A0A9E1BAD7-F1
#
_cell.length_a   1.000
_cell.length_b   1.000
_cell.length_c   1.000
_cell.angle_alpha   90.00
_cell.angle_beta   90.00
_cell.angle_gamma   90.00
#
_symmetry.space_group_name_H-M   'P 1'
#
loop_
_entity.id
_entity.type
_entity.pdbx_description
1 polymer ?
#
loop_
_entity_poly.entity_id
_entity_poly.type
_entity_poly.pdbx_seq_one_letter_code
_entity_poly.pdbx_strand_id
1 'polypeptide(L)'
;TKMGGTKAVALWLSKKAKTGVSAQISTWLMGIFVFFDDYANALIVGPIMRPISDKFKISREKLAFIIDATAAPIAGIAIISTWVGLEVSLIEKGYELVGETGINAYSVFIETIPYRFYNLFILFFIVCTALMQREYGPMLAAERRARKGELHSGKTQIQDLEDKTLEPKEGVKLSASNAVVPLLVLVIGAFTSFYFSGLAALEGDTLKNALANPLSFSTFKDTFGEADSATSLFQAALLASIVAIVMGVWRKIFDVKEAISTWVKGWKTMIITVVILLLAWSLSAVIKELGTSRYLVDLLSDSTPKFILPVAVFILGSFISFSTGTSYGTMGILMPLAIPLAYAVGKNYGLDGDAMHAYMIVNISSVLTGAIFGDHCSPISDTTILSSMGAGCSHIDHVSTQMIYALSVCAVCVLVGYLPVALGLSVWIALPCGFLAIWALVRFVGKKVEEKAA
;
A
#
# COMPACT_ATOMS: atom_id res chain seq x y z
N THR A 1 -14.60 2.52 -12.25
CA THR A 1 -15.69 1.90 -11.47
C THR A 1 -17.05 2.01 -12.16
N LYS A 2 -17.55 3.21 -12.47
CA LYS A 2 -18.86 3.48 -13.10
C LYS A 2 -19.17 2.73 -14.41
N MET A 3 -18.14 2.40 -15.21
CA MET A 3 -18.29 1.58 -16.43
C MET A 3 -18.51 0.08 -16.15
N GLY A 4 -18.57 -0.34 -14.89
CA GLY A 4 -18.79 -1.74 -14.49
C GLY A 4 -17.59 -2.67 -14.66
N GLY A 5 -16.41 -2.16 -15.04
CA GLY A 5 -15.22 -2.98 -15.30
C GLY A 5 -14.67 -3.67 -14.06
N THR A 6 -14.51 -2.93 -12.96
CA THR A 6 -14.03 -3.48 -11.68
C THR A 6 -15.02 -4.50 -11.12
N LYS A 7 -16.33 -4.21 -11.19
CA LYS A 7 -17.39 -5.17 -10.82
C LYS A 7 -17.38 -6.43 -11.70
N ALA A 8 -17.09 -6.31 -13.00
CA ALA A 8 -16.99 -7.45 -13.91
C ALA A 8 -15.81 -8.37 -13.58
N VAL A 9 -14.63 -7.81 -13.25
CA VAL A 9 -13.46 -8.60 -12.83
C VAL A 9 -13.77 -9.35 -11.53
N ALA A 10 -14.39 -8.66 -10.58
CA ALA A 10 -14.80 -9.22 -9.31
C ALA A 10 -15.79 -10.38 -9.46
N LEU A 11 -16.82 -10.22 -10.30
CA LEU A 11 -17.78 -11.28 -10.61
C LEU A 11 -17.17 -12.45 -11.40
N TRP A 12 -16.07 -12.22 -12.11
CA TRP A 12 -15.34 -13.29 -12.78
C TRP A 12 -14.50 -14.10 -11.78
N LEU A 13 -13.81 -13.43 -10.85
CA LEU A 13 -13.08 -14.08 -9.76
C LEU A 13 -14.03 -14.83 -8.82
N SER A 14 -15.21 -14.27 -8.52
CA SER A 14 -16.20 -14.89 -7.65
C SER A 14 -16.65 -16.27 -8.12
N LYS A 15 -16.83 -16.44 -9.43
CA LYS A 15 -17.21 -17.72 -10.05
C LYS A 15 -16.16 -18.82 -9.86
N LYS A 16 -14.91 -18.45 -9.55
CA LYS A 16 -13.82 -19.40 -9.29
C LYS A 16 -13.78 -19.88 -7.83
N ALA A 17 -14.46 -19.21 -6.90
CA ALA A 17 -14.50 -19.60 -5.50
C ALA A 17 -15.39 -20.85 -5.28
N LYS A 18 -14.76 -21.97 -4.92
CA LYS A 18 -15.40 -23.28 -4.69
C LYS A 18 -15.44 -23.71 -3.22
N THR A 19 -14.59 -23.12 -2.39
CA THR A 19 -14.41 -23.42 -0.97
C THR A 19 -14.18 -22.12 -0.18
N GLY A 20 -14.32 -22.17 1.15
CA GLY A 20 -13.99 -21.02 2.03
C GLY A 20 -12.55 -20.53 1.87
N VAL A 21 -11.59 -21.45 1.70
CA VAL A 21 -10.20 -21.10 1.38
C VAL A 21 -10.13 -20.30 0.08
N SER A 22 -10.72 -20.82 -1.01
CA SER A 22 -10.67 -20.14 -2.31
C SER A 22 -11.43 -18.81 -2.33
N ALA A 23 -12.44 -18.63 -1.49
CA ALA A 23 -13.16 -17.37 -1.34
C ALA A 23 -12.25 -16.30 -0.70
N GLN A 24 -11.56 -16.62 0.40
CA GLN A 24 -10.59 -15.72 1.03
C GLN A 24 -9.43 -15.37 0.08
N ILE A 25 -8.88 -16.36 -0.62
CA ILE A 25 -7.82 -16.14 -1.62
C ILE A 25 -8.32 -15.30 -2.80
N SER A 26 -9.58 -15.48 -3.22
CA SER A 26 -10.17 -14.67 -4.28
C SER A 26 -10.37 -13.21 -3.84
N THR A 27 -10.77 -12.97 -2.59
CA THR A 27 -10.84 -11.62 -2.01
C THR A 27 -9.45 -10.98 -2.00
N TRP A 28 -8.44 -11.73 -1.53
CA TRP A 28 -7.04 -11.29 -1.50
C TRP A 28 -6.48 -10.94 -2.89
N LEU A 29 -6.70 -11.82 -3.88
CA LEU A 29 -6.31 -11.56 -5.27
C LEU A 29 -7.04 -10.35 -5.87
N MET A 30 -8.29 -10.12 -5.47
CA MET A 30 -9.03 -8.96 -5.90
C MET A 30 -8.47 -7.68 -5.29
N GLY A 31 -8.08 -7.70 -4.01
CA GLY A 31 -7.34 -6.60 -3.39
C GLY A 31 -6.03 -6.29 -4.13
N ILE A 32 -5.25 -7.32 -4.50
CA ILE A 32 -4.06 -7.16 -5.35
C ILE A 32 -4.40 -6.54 -6.69
N PHE A 33 -5.53 -6.91 -7.30
CA PHE A 33 -5.93 -6.35 -8.59
C PHE A 33 -6.33 -4.88 -8.50
N VAL A 34 -6.93 -4.45 -7.38
CA VAL A 34 -7.30 -3.05 -7.11
C VAL A 34 -6.16 -2.33 -6.36
N PHE A 35 -4.91 -2.54 -6.81
CA PHE A 35 -3.71 -1.96 -6.21
C PHE A 35 -3.57 -0.45 -6.37
N PHE A 36 -4.31 0.13 -7.32
CA PHE A 36 -4.11 1.51 -7.72
C PHE A 36 -4.65 2.52 -6.71
N ASP A 37 -5.63 2.14 -5.87
CA ASP A 37 -6.26 3.01 -4.88
C ASP A 37 -6.90 2.20 -3.74
N ASP A 38 -6.62 2.58 -2.51
CA ASP A 38 -7.03 1.92 -1.27
C ASP A 38 -8.53 2.11 -0.96
N TYR A 39 -9.09 3.30 -1.23
CA TYR A 39 -10.54 3.52 -1.06
C TYR A 39 -11.36 2.74 -2.09
N ALA A 40 -10.91 2.72 -3.34
CA ALA A 40 -11.50 1.91 -4.39
C ALA A 40 -11.43 0.42 -4.03
N ASN A 41 -10.32 -0.04 -3.45
CA ASN A 41 -10.17 -1.41 -2.97
C ASN A 41 -11.26 -1.73 -1.93
N ALA A 42 -11.36 -0.92 -0.88
CA ALA A 42 -12.34 -1.11 0.19
C ALA A 42 -13.80 -1.14 -0.32
N LEU A 43 -14.16 -0.20 -1.18
CA LEU A 43 -15.54 0.01 -1.63
C LEU A 43 -15.97 -0.93 -2.77
N ILE A 44 -15.03 -1.50 -3.52
CA ILE A 44 -15.36 -2.42 -4.63
C ILE A 44 -15.29 -3.87 -4.16
N VAL A 45 -14.24 -4.26 -3.43
CA VAL A 45 -14.00 -5.66 -3.06
C VAL A 45 -15.08 -6.13 -2.07
N GLY A 46 -15.42 -5.31 -1.08
CA GLY A 46 -16.37 -5.66 -0.02
C GLY A 46 -17.74 -6.14 -0.51
N PRO A 47 -18.55 -5.27 -1.15
CA PRO A 47 -19.91 -5.62 -1.59
C PRO A 47 -19.95 -6.83 -2.54
N ILE A 48 -18.89 -7.05 -3.31
CA ILE A 48 -18.84 -8.14 -4.29
C ILE A 48 -18.42 -9.45 -3.65
N MET A 49 -17.48 -9.41 -2.70
CA MET A 49 -17.00 -10.60 -2.00
C MET A 49 -17.87 -11.02 -0.83
N ARG A 50 -18.73 -10.13 -0.32
CA ARG A 50 -19.71 -10.41 0.74
C ARG A 50 -20.61 -11.62 0.46
N PRO A 51 -21.39 -11.69 -0.64
CA PRO A 51 -22.27 -12.83 -0.89
C PRO A 51 -21.52 -14.18 -1.03
N ILE A 52 -20.27 -14.14 -1.49
CA ILE A 52 -19.43 -15.34 -1.63
C ILE A 52 -18.91 -15.77 -0.26
N SER A 53 -18.47 -14.81 0.54
CA SER A 53 -17.97 -15.05 1.89
C SER A 53 -19.09 -15.60 2.79
N ASP A 54 -20.27 -15.01 2.70
CA ASP A 54 -21.49 -15.44 3.38
C ASP A 54 -21.85 -16.90 2.99
N LYS A 55 -21.78 -17.24 1.69
CA LYS A 55 -22.02 -18.62 1.18
C LYS A 55 -21.08 -19.64 1.82
N PHE A 56 -19.82 -19.29 2.04
CA PHE A 56 -18.82 -20.18 2.66
C PHE A 56 -18.65 -19.98 4.17
N LYS A 57 -19.59 -19.26 4.80
CA LYS A 57 -19.63 -19.03 6.24
C LYS A 57 -18.37 -18.38 6.81
N ILE A 58 -17.73 -17.50 6.04
CA ILE A 58 -16.63 -16.65 6.50
C ILE A 58 -17.25 -15.47 7.25
N SER A 59 -16.70 -15.10 8.41
CA SER A 59 -17.18 -13.98 9.19
C SER A 59 -16.97 -12.68 8.45
N ARG A 60 -17.88 -11.72 8.64
CA ARG A 60 -17.76 -10.42 7.97
C ARG A 60 -16.57 -9.61 8.49
N GLU A 61 -16.16 -9.83 9.74
CA GLU A 61 -14.92 -9.28 10.29
C GLU A 61 -13.69 -9.83 9.57
N LYS A 62 -13.65 -11.13 9.24
CA LYS A 62 -12.55 -11.72 8.46
C LYS A 62 -12.52 -11.17 7.03
N LEU A 63 -13.68 -10.99 6.41
CA LEU A 63 -13.79 -10.33 5.11
C LEU A 63 -13.26 -8.88 5.17
N ALA A 64 -13.70 -8.10 6.16
CA ALA A 64 -13.24 -6.73 6.39
C ALA A 64 -11.71 -6.68 6.56
N PHE A 65 -11.15 -7.57 7.37
CA PHE A 65 -9.70 -7.70 7.53
C PHE A 65 -8.96 -7.95 6.21
N ILE A 66 -9.43 -8.86 5.35
CA ILE A 66 -8.75 -9.14 4.08
C ILE A 66 -8.80 -7.91 3.16
N ILE A 67 -9.93 -7.19 3.14
CA ILE A 67 -10.10 -5.98 2.33
C ILE A 67 -9.13 -4.90 2.81
N ASP A 68 -9.17 -4.59 4.11
CA ASP A 68 -8.36 -3.55 4.75
C ASP A 68 -6.86 -3.83 4.57
N ALA A 69 -6.43 -5.07 4.86
CA ALA A 69 -5.05 -5.51 4.77
C ALA A 69 -4.51 -5.64 3.33
N THR A 70 -5.37 -5.46 2.32
CA THR A 70 -4.97 -5.41 0.91
C THR A 70 -5.15 -4.04 0.28
N ALA A 71 -5.69 -3.06 1.01
CA ALA A 71 -5.88 -1.70 0.54
C ALA A 71 -4.54 -0.94 0.57
N ALA A 72 -4.24 -0.21 1.65
CA ALA A 72 -3.00 0.56 1.79
C ALA A 72 -1.71 -0.30 1.65
N PRO A 73 -1.62 -1.53 2.20
CA PRO A 73 -0.42 -2.36 2.06
C PRO A 73 0.00 -2.63 0.62
N ILE A 74 -0.94 -2.86 -0.29
CA ILE A 74 -0.64 -3.09 -1.71
C ILE A 74 -0.35 -1.78 -2.42
N ALA A 75 -1.15 -0.75 -2.14
CA ALA A 75 -0.97 0.55 -2.78
C ALA A 75 0.43 1.15 -2.49
N GLY A 76 0.96 0.96 -1.27
CA GLY A 76 2.30 1.40 -0.88
C GLY A 76 3.49 0.55 -1.36
N ILE A 77 3.25 -0.60 -2.01
CA ILE A 77 4.31 -1.40 -2.67
C ILE A 77 4.13 -1.52 -4.18
N ALA A 78 3.03 -1.00 -4.71
CA ALA A 78 2.77 -1.01 -6.13
C ALA A 78 3.69 -0.02 -6.86
N ILE A 79 4.27 -0.48 -7.97
CA ILE A 79 5.17 0.32 -8.82
C ILE A 79 4.45 1.56 -9.39
N ILE A 80 3.14 1.45 -9.57
CA ILE A 80 2.24 2.51 -10.03
C ILE A 80 1.00 2.46 -9.14
N SER A 81 0.73 3.51 -8.37
CA SER A 81 -0.49 3.67 -7.58
C SER A 81 -0.72 5.14 -7.25
N THR A 82 -1.83 5.46 -6.59
CA THR A 82 -2.10 6.80 -6.05
C THR A 82 -1.10 7.23 -4.96
N TRP A 83 -0.35 6.29 -4.37
CA TRP A 83 0.58 6.54 -3.27
C TRP A 83 1.96 6.97 -3.75
N VAL A 84 2.42 6.40 -4.88
CA VAL A 84 3.77 6.59 -5.42
C VAL A 84 4.14 8.07 -5.54
N GLY A 85 3.22 8.91 -6.04
CA GLY A 85 3.50 10.33 -6.21
C GLY A 85 3.82 11.05 -4.88
N LEU A 86 3.11 10.69 -3.80
CA LEU A 86 3.36 11.26 -2.48
C LEU A 86 4.66 10.71 -1.88
N GLU A 87 4.88 9.40 -1.94
CA GLU A 87 6.06 8.77 -1.35
C GLU A 87 7.34 9.27 -2.02
N VAL A 88 7.36 9.34 -3.36
CA VAL A 88 8.49 9.87 -4.14
C VAL A 88 8.74 11.34 -3.81
N SER A 89 7.70 12.17 -3.74
CA SER A 89 7.83 13.59 -3.40
C SER A 89 8.41 13.78 -1.99
N LEU A 90 7.96 12.99 -1.01
CA LEU A 90 8.47 13.09 0.36
C LEU A 90 9.91 12.58 0.48
N ILE A 91 10.29 11.56 -0.28
CA ILE A 91 11.68 11.08 -0.37
C ILE A 91 12.55 12.21 -0.92
N GLU A 92 12.22 12.75 -2.10
CA GLU A 92 12.95 13.84 -2.74
C GLU A 92 13.15 15.02 -1.79
N LYS A 93 12.06 15.51 -1.19
CA LYS A 93 12.11 16.64 -0.25
C LYS A 93 12.93 16.35 1.00
N GLY A 94 12.89 15.12 1.50
CA GLY A 94 13.73 14.72 2.63
C GLY A 94 15.22 14.76 2.29
N TYR A 95 15.62 14.27 1.12
CA TYR A 95 17.02 14.31 0.67
C TYR A 95 17.52 15.75 0.41
N GLU A 96 16.67 16.63 -0.12
CA GLU A 96 17.00 18.05 -0.25
C GLU A 96 17.36 18.73 1.09
N LEU A 97 16.77 18.28 2.21
CA LEU A 97 17.07 18.80 3.55
C LEU A 97 18.47 18.44 4.05
N VAL A 98 19.08 17.39 3.51
CA VAL A 98 20.45 16.95 3.86
C VAL A 98 21.47 17.36 2.81
N GLY A 99 21.07 18.15 1.81
CA GLY A 99 21.95 18.65 0.75
C GLY A 99 22.20 17.67 -0.39
N GLU A 100 21.50 16.53 -0.41
CA GLU A 100 21.55 15.56 -1.49
C GLU A 100 20.49 15.93 -2.54
N THR A 101 20.92 16.55 -3.64
CA THR A 101 20.03 17.01 -4.73
C THR A 101 20.23 16.17 -5.98
N GLY A 102 19.17 16.00 -6.79
CA GLY A 102 19.24 15.25 -8.04
C GLY A 102 19.21 13.73 -7.85
N ILE A 103 18.79 13.25 -6.67
CA ILE A 103 18.57 11.82 -6.45
C ILE A 103 17.36 11.34 -7.27
N ASN A 104 17.44 10.13 -7.81
CA ASN A 104 16.25 9.48 -8.35
C ASN A 104 15.40 8.91 -7.19
N ALA A 105 14.51 9.73 -6.65
CA ALA A 105 13.62 9.36 -5.55
C ALA A 105 12.68 8.18 -5.89
N TYR A 106 12.34 7.98 -7.16
CA TYR A 106 11.58 6.82 -7.60
C TYR A 106 12.39 5.53 -7.48
N SER A 107 13.67 5.55 -7.85
CA SER A 107 14.58 4.41 -7.64
C SER A 107 14.72 4.08 -6.15
N VAL A 108 14.89 5.09 -5.29
CA VAL A 108 14.89 4.90 -3.83
C VAL A 108 13.58 4.27 -3.36
N PHE A 109 12.43 4.73 -3.86
CA PHE A 109 11.12 4.13 -3.56
C PHE A 109 11.09 2.64 -3.94
N ILE A 110 11.51 2.27 -5.15
CA ILE A 110 11.54 0.87 -5.61
C ILE A 110 12.46 0.03 -4.72
N GLU A 111 13.62 0.55 -4.35
CA GLU A 111 14.57 -0.13 -3.47
C GLU A 111 14.05 -0.28 -2.04
N THR A 112 13.09 0.53 -1.61
CA THR A 112 12.41 0.33 -0.32
C THR A 112 11.48 -0.88 -0.32
N ILE A 113 10.97 -1.33 -1.46
CA ILE A 113 9.92 -2.37 -1.56
C ILE A 113 10.29 -3.65 -0.80
N PRO A 114 11.50 -4.24 -0.95
CA PRO A 114 11.91 -5.42 -0.17
C PRO A 114 11.93 -5.19 1.35
N TYR A 115 12.05 -3.93 1.80
CA TYR A 115 12.09 -3.55 3.21
C TYR A 115 10.72 -3.14 3.77
N ARG A 116 9.66 -3.18 2.94
CA ARG A 116 8.27 -2.90 3.36
C ARG A 116 7.68 -4.08 4.13
N PHE A 117 8.32 -4.44 5.24
CA PHE A 117 8.08 -5.70 5.96
C PHE A 117 6.63 -5.88 6.36
N TYR A 118 5.96 -4.86 6.93
CA TYR A 118 4.55 -5.00 7.30
C TYR A 118 3.67 -5.26 6.10
N ASN A 119 3.85 -4.50 5.01
CA ASN A 119 3.08 -4.66 3.78
C ASN A 119 3.21 -6.09 3.24
N LEU A 120 4.43 -6.60 3.14
CA LEU A 120 4.69 -7.94 2.61
C LEU A 120 4.20 -9.04 3.57
N PHE A 121 4.44 -8.88 4.88
CA PHE A 121 4.11 -9.89 5.88
C PHE A 121 2.61 -9.97 6.14
N ILE A 122 1.87 -8.85 6.14
CA ILE A 122 0.41 -8.89 6.33
C ILE A 122 -0.30 -9.53 5.13
N LEU A 123 0.17 -9.27 3.90
CA LEU A 123 -0.34 -9.93 2.71
C LEU A 123 -0.10 -11.44 2.74
N PHE A 124 1.10 -11.86 3.15
CA PHE A 124 1.41 -13.27 3.32
C PHE A 124 0.65 -13.92 4.48
N PHE A 125 0.42 -13.18 5.57
CA PHE A 125 -0.37 -13.64 6.71
C PHE A 125 -1.82 -13.97 6.33
N ILE A 126 -2.44 -13.19 5.44
CA ILE A 126 -3.76 -13.52 4.88
C ILE A 126 -3.73 -14.89 4.19
N VAL A 127 -2.74 -15.12 3.33
CA VAL A 127 -2.59 -16.40 2.62
C VAL A 127 -2.40 -17.55 3.60
N CYS A 128 -1.57 -17.38 4.63
CA CYS A 128 -1.35 -18.39 5.68
C CYS A 128 -2.64 -18.74 6.43
N THR A 129 -3.37 -17.72 6.93
CA THR A 129 -4.62 -17.96 7.68
C THR A 129 -5.69 -18.61 6.79
N ALA A 130 -5.82 -18.17 5.54
CA ALA A 130 -6.74 -18.74 4.56
C ALA A 130 -6.41 -20.21 4.25
N LEU A 131 -5.16 -20.55 3.92
CA LEU A 131 -4.78 -21.92 3.55
C LEU A 131 -4.82 -22.88 4.73
N MET A 132 -4.37 -22.44 5.90
CA MET A 132 -4.26 -23.29 7.08
C MET A 132 -5.59 -23.44 7.82
N GLN A 133 -6.56 -22.54 7.57
CA GLN A 133 -7.83 -22.44 8.30
C GLN A 133 -7.59 -22.40 9.81
N ARG A 134 -6.59 -21.62 10.22
CA ARG A 134 -6.21 -21.41 11.62
C ARG A 134 -6.29 -19.93 11.93
N GLU A 135 -6.98 -19.64 13.03
CA GLU A 135 -7.25 -18.28 13.50
C GLU A 135 -6.93 -18.21 14.99
N TYR A 136 -6.72 -17.02 15.53
CA TYR A 136 -6.45 -16.81 16.95
C TYR A 136 -7.04 -15.49 17.44
N GLY A 137 -7.04 -15.29 18.77
CA GLY A 137 -7.63 -14.11 19.38
C GLY A 137 -9.14 -13.97 19.10
N PRO A 138 -9.67 -12.74 19.03
CA PRO A 138 -11.09 -12.50 18.79
C PRO A 138 -11.55 -12.96 17.40
N MET A 139 -10.68 -12.95 16.39
CA MET A 139 -11.02 -13.43 15.04
C MET A 139 -11.37 -14.93 15.02
N LEU A 140 -10.72 -15.75 15.86
CA LEU A 140 -11.10 -17.16 16.01
C LEU A 140 -12.54 -17.31 16.51
N ALA A 141 -12.97 -16.46 17.44
CA ALA A 141 -14.34 -16.47 17.94
C ALA A 141 -15.33 -16.05 16.84
N ALA A 142 -14.99 -15.02 16.07
CA ALA A 142 -15.80 -14.55 14.93
C ALA A 142 -15.94 -15.62 13.84
N GLU A 143 -14.85 -16.29 13.45
CA GLU A 143 -14.88 -17.36 12.45
C GLU A 143 -15.66 -18.60 12.94
N ARG A 144 -15.50 -19.00 14.21
CA ARG A 144 -16.29 -20.10 14.80
C ARG A 144 -17.78 -19.76 14.87
N ARG A 145 -18.12 -18.52 15.21
CA ARG A 145 -19.50 -18.00 15.18
C ARG A 145 -20.08 -18.08 13.76
N ALA A 146 -19.32 -17.62 12.77
CA ALA A 146 -19.73 -17.68 11.36
C ALA A 146 -19.96 -19.11 10.86
N ARG A 147 -19.12 -20.09 11.25
CA ARG A 147 -19.35 -21.51 10.92
C ARG A 147 -20.67 -22.07 11.48
N LYS A 148 -21.14 -21.55 12.62
CA LYS A 148 -22.45 -21.88 13.21
C LYS A 148 -23.63 -21.20 12.50
N GLY A 149 -23.37 -20.29 11.56
CA GLY A 149 -24.39 -19.58 10.76
C GLY A 149 -24.56 -18.11 11.12
N GLU A 150 -23.88 -17.62 12.16
CA GLU A 150 -23.95 -16.24 12.63
C GLU A 150 -22.78 -15.41 12.06
N LEU A 151 -23.01 -14.81 10.88
CA LEU A 151 -21.94 -14.17 10.09
C LEU A 151 -21.45 -12.83 10.65
N HIS A 152 -22.23 -12.16 11.49
CA HIS A 152 -21.90 -10.89 12.15
C HIS A 152 -22.34 -10.93 13.61
N SER A 153 -21.75 -10.09 14.47
CA SER A 153 -22.28 -9.93 15.83
C SER A 153 -23.61 -9.21 15.71
N GLY A 154 -24.64 -9.66 16.42
CA GLY A 154 -26.04 -9.24 16.24
C GLY A 154 -26.36 -7.80 16.67
N LYS A 155 -25.47 -6.82 16.46
CA LYS A 155 -25.58 -5.46 17.00
C LYS A 155 -25.63 -4.31 15.99
N THR A 156 -25.75 -4.55 14.68
CA THR A 156 -25.67 -3.41 13.73
C THR A 156 -26.74 -3.46 12.65
N GLN A 157 -27.67 -2.50 12.71
CA GLN A 157 -28.32 -1.98 11.51
C GLN A 157 -27.23 -1.28 10.71
N ILE A 158 -26.75 -1.94 9.67
CA ILE A 158 -25.87 -1.29 8.70
C ILE A 158 -26.80 -0.34 7.94
N GLN A 159 -26.72 0.95 8.23
CA GLN A 159 -27.26 1.92 7.30
C GLN A 159 -26.51 1.70 6.00
N ASP A 160 -27.26 1.38 4.94
CA ASP A 160 -26.80 1.40 3.55
C ASP A 160 -26.44 2.84 3.18
N LEU A 161 -25.41 3.40 3.82
CA LEU A 161 -24.64 4.52 3.29
C LEU A 161 -23.67 3.93 2.27
N GLU A 162 -24.23 3.22 1.29
CA GLU A 162 -23.51 2.91 0.07
C GLU A 162 -23.28 4.23 -0.64
N ASP A 163 -22.02 4.66 -0.67
CA ASP A 163 -21.64 5.76 -1.53
C ASP A 163 -21.86 5.32 -2.99
N LYS A 164 -23.04 5.64 -3.53
CA LYS A 164 -23.45 5.32 -4.90
C LYS A 164 -22.50 5.92 -5.95
N THR A 165 -21.49 6.69 -5.56
CA THR A 165 -20.48 7.26 -6.45
C THR A 165 -19.58 6.22 -7.12
N LEU A 166 -19.41 5.02 -6.55
CA LEU A 166 -18.54 3.99 -7.12
C LEU A 166 -19.26 2.81 -7.78
N GLU A 167 -20.57 2.69 -7.59
CA GLU A 167 -21.37 1.67 -8.27
C GLU A 167 -21.39 1.86 -9.79
N PRO A 168 -21.46 0.77 -10.60
CA PRO A 168 -21.72 0.89 -12.02
C PRO A 168 -23.01 1.66 -12.27
N LYS A 169 -23.07 2.39 -13.39
CA LYS A 169 -24.34 2.96 -13.84
C LYS A 169 -25.37 1.84 -14.08
N GLU A 170 -26.61 2.07 -13.68
CA GLU A 170 -27.70 1.10 -13.84
C GLU A 170 -27.88 0.72 -15.32
N GLY A 171 -28.19 -0.56 -15.59
CA GLY A 171 -28.38 -1.08 -16.96
C GLY A 171 -27.11 -1.29 -17.79
N VAL A 172 -25.91 -1.04 -17.24
CA VAL A 172 -24.66 -1.24 -17.99
C VAL A 172 -24.28 -2.72 -18.04
N LYS A 173 -23.99 -3.22 -19.25
CA LYS A 173 -23.39 -4.54 -19.43
C LYS A 173 -21.98 -4.57 -18.84
N LEU A 174 -21.81 -5.32 -17.76
CA LEU A 174 -20.53 -5.48 -17.07
C LEU A 174 -19.49 -6.12 -18.01
N SER A 175 -18.34 -5.46 -18.16
CA SER A 175 -17.25 -5.94 -19.02
C SER A 175 -15.89 -5.65 -18.40
N ALA A 176 -15.11 -6.69 -18.14
CA ALA A 176 -13.78 -6.57 -17.53
C ALA A 176 -12.83 -5.68 -18.34
N SER A 177 -12.99 -5.62 -19.67
CA SER A 177 -12.19 -4.75 -20.53
C SER A 177 -12.31 -3.26 -20.16
N ASN A 178 -13.44 -2.84 -19.58
CA ASN A 178 -13.64 -1.45 -19.15
C ASN A 178 -12.73 -1.04 -17.98
N ALA A 179 -12.12 -2.00 -17.27
CA ALA A 179 -11.10 -1.74 -16.26
C ALA A 179 -9.70 -2.14 -16.76
N VAL A 180 -9.58 -3.31 -17.40
CA VAL A 180 -8.29 -3.85 -17.82
C VAL A 180 -7.62 -3.00 -18.89
N VAL A 181 -8.35 -2.49 -19.89
CA VAL A 181 -7.72 -1.74 -21.00
C VAL A 181 -7.13 -0.41 -20.53
N PRO A 182 -7.85 0.48 -19.81
CA PRO A 182 -7.23 1.70 -19.28
C PRO A 182 -6.06 1.42 -18.35
N LEU A 183 -6.13 0.36 -17.54
CA LEU A 183 -5.04 -0.04 -16.64
C LEU A 183 -3.80 -0.52 -17.40
N LEU A 184 -3.98 -1.31 -18.47
CA LEU A 184 -2.87 -1.71 -19.34
C LEU A 184 -2.24 -0.50 -20.05
N VAL A 185 -3.05 0.46 -20.49
CA VAL A 185 -2.56 1.71 -21.07
C VAL A 185 -1.76 2.51 -20.03
N LEU A 186 -2.21 2.56 -18.78
CA LEU A 186 -1.46 3.20 -17.70
C LEU A 186 -0.10 2.55 -17.50
N VAL A 187 -0.06 1.23 -17.36
CA VAL A 187 1.18 0.48 -17.11
C VAL A 187 2.13 0.60 -18.30
N ILE A 188 1.67 0.30 -19.51
CA ILE A 188 2.51 0.38 -20.72
C ILE A 188 2.94 1.83 -20.97
N GLY A 189 2.04 2.80 -20.81
CA GLY A 189 2.31 4.21 -20.98
C GLY A 189 3.36 4.73 -20.00
N ALA A 190 3.32 4.28 -18.73
CA ALA A 190 4.32 4.61 -17.73
C ALA A 190 5.68 4.06 -18.14
N PHE A 191 5.81 2.75 -18.38
CA PHE A 191 7.09 2.13 -18.79
C PHE A 191 7.66 2.78 -20.05
N THR A 192 6.80 3.10 -21.01
CA THR A 192 7.20 3.79 -22.25
C THR A 192 7.70 5.20 -21.96
N SER A 193 6.98 5.97 -21.13
CA SER A 193 7.39 7.34 -20.77
C SER A 193 8.67 7.34 -19.94
N PHE A 194 8.84 6.42 -18.98
CA PHE A 194 10.09 6.23 -18.24
C PHE A 194 11.26 5.97 -19.17
N TYR A 195 11.11 5.01 -20.10
CA TYR A 195 12.17 4.67 -21.06
C TYR A 195 12.56 5.88 -21.92
N PHE A 196 11.60 6.59 -22.51
CA PHE A 196 11.91 7.72 -23.40
C PHE A 196 12.37 8.98 -22.66
N SER A 197 11.80 9.27 -21.49
CA SER A 197 12.27 10.37 -20.64
C SER A 197 13.71 10.14 -20.21
N GLY A 198 14.02 8.93 -19.76
CA GLY A 198 15.38 8.54 -19.39
C GLY A 198 16.35 8.57 -20.55
N LEU A 199 15.95 8.00 -21.70
CA LEU A 199 16.79 8.00 -22.91
C LEU A 199 17.14 9.42 -23.37
N ALA A 200 16.21 10.37 -23.21
CA ALA A 200 16.45 11.78 -23.53
C ALA A 200 17.40 12.48 -22.53
N ALA A 201 17.55 11.94 -21.32
CA ALA A 201 18.45 12.46 -20.29
C ALA A 201 19.83 11.78 -20.30
N LEU A 202 20.00 10.62 -20.96
CA LEU A 202 21.29 9.95 -21.07
C LEU A 202 22.26 10.74 -21.97
N GLU A 203 23.53 10.76 -21.58
CA GLU A 203 24.61 11.42 -22.32
C GLU A 203 25.83 10.50 -22.52
N GLY A 204 26.68 10.81 -23.51
CA GLY A 204 27.97 10.13 -23.69
C GLY A 204 27.86 8.64 -24.06
N ASP A 205 28.66 7.81 -23.39
CA ASP A 205 28.77 6.38 -23.73
C ASP A 205 27.58 5.56 -23.25
N THR A 206 26.86 5.99 -22.21
CA THR A 206 25.61 5.33 -21.76
C THR A 206 24.51 5.50 -22.81
N LEU A 207 24.38 6.69 -23.41
CA LEU A 207 23.46 6.93 -24.53
C LEU A 207 23.80 6.08 -25.76
N LYS A 208 25.09 6.01 -26.14
CA LYS A 208 25.51 5.16 -27.27
C LYS A 208 25.19 3.69 -27.03
N ASN A 209 25.46 3.19 -25.82
CA ASN A 209 25.15 1.82 -25.43
C ASN A 209 23.63 1.57 -25.41
N ALA A 210 22.85 2.54 -24.92
CA ALA A 210 21.39 2.50 -24.92
C ALA A 210 20.83 2.43 -26.34
N LEU A 211 21.34 3.23 -27.27
CA LEU A 211 20.91 3.23 -28.67
C LEU A 211 21.35 1.96 -29.42
N ALA A 212 22.54 1.42 -29.10
CA ALA A 212 23.03 0.19 -29.71
C ALA A 212 22.27 -1.06 -29.21
N ASN A 213 21.87 -1.08 -27.94
CA ASN A 213 21.18 -2.21 -27.31
C ASN A 213 19.91 -1.74 -26.56
N PRO A 214 18.88 -1.26 -27.27
CA PRO A 214 17.74 -0.57 -26.68
C PRO A 214 16.90 -1.45 -25.73
N LEU A 215 16.90 -2.76 -25.94
CA LEU A 215 16.13 -3.71 -25.14
C LEU A 215 16.99 -4.44 -24.09
N SER A 216 18.22 -3.99 -23.85
CA SER A 216 19.09 -4.61 -22.86
C SER A 216 18.72 -4.20 -21.43
N PHE A 217 18.97 -5.09 -20.47
CA PHE A 217 18.73 -4.80 -19.05
C PHE A 217 19.50 -3.57 -18.55
N SER A 218 20.73 -3.35 -19.04
CA SER A 218 21.51 -2.15 -18.73
C SER A 218 20.81 -0.89 -19.23
N THR A 219 20.28 -0.89 -20.46
CA THR A 219 19.55 0.26 -20.99
C THR A 219 18.30 0.57 -20.18
N PHE A 220 17.53 -0.46 -19.78
CA PHE A 220 16.38 -0.24 -18.90
C PHE A 220 16.80 0.34 -17.55
N LYS A 221 17.88 -0.16 -16.96
CA LYS A 221 18.42 0.37 -15.70
C LYS A 221 18.82 1.84 -15.84
N ASP A 222 19.59 2.17 -16.87
CA ASP A 222 20.14 3.51 -17.08
C ASP A 222 19.01 4.51 -17.42
N THR A 223 18.10 4.15 -18.33
CA THR A 223 16.96 5.00 -18.67
C THR A 223 16.01 5.20 -17.50
N PHE A 224 15.65 4.15 -16.75
CA PHE A 224 14.79 4.32 -15.58
C PHE A 224 15.49 5.08 -14.45
N GLY A 225 16.82 4.99 -14.38
CA GLY A 225 17.68 5.73 -13.46
C GLY A 225 17.69 7.23 -13.70
N GLU A 226 17.61 7.68 -14.95
CA GLU A 226 17.67 9.11 -15.32
C GLU A 226 16.31 9.73 -15.69
N ALA A 227 15.23 8.94 -15.66
CA ALA A 227 13.91 9.42 -16.05
C ALA A 227 13.29 10.40 -15.05
N ASP A 228 12.58 11.42 -15.56
CA ASP A 228 11.67 12.23 -14.75
C ASP A 228 10.40 11.42 -14.42
N SER A 229 10.49 10.69 -13.31
CA SER A 229 9.44 9.80 -12.82
C SER A 229 8.10 10.52 -12.60
N ALA A 230 8.11 11.77 -12.12
CA ALA A 230 6.90 12.52 -11.83
C ALA A 230 6.16 12.87 -13.13
N THR A 231 6.88 13.42 -14.11
CA THR A 231 6.33 13.75 -15.43
C THR A 231 5.86 12.49 -16.16
N SER A 232 6.64 11.40 -16.11
CA SER A 232 6.31 10.15 -16.78
C SER A 232 5.02 9.51 -16.25
N LEU A 233 4.85 9.46 -14.92
CA LEU A 233 3.64 8.94 -14.30
C LEU A 233 2.42 9.82 -14.61
N PHE A 234 2.59 11.15 -14.60
CA PHE A 234 1.51 12.08 -14.93
C PHE A 234 0.99 11.89 -16.37
N GLN A 235 1.90 11.81 -17.35
CA GLN A 235 1.55 11.60 -18.76
C GLN A 235 0.82 10.26 -18.97
N ALA A 236 1.31 9.20 -18.33
CA ALA A 236 0.69 7.88 -18.40
C ALA A 236 -0.73 7.87 -17.80
N ALA A 237 -0.91 8.50 -16.64
CA ALA A 237 -2.21 8.64 -15.98
C ALA A 237 -3.21 9.46 -16.83
N LEU A 238 -2.74 10.52 -17.47
CA LEU A 238 -3.55 11.34 -18.36
C LEU A 238 -3.99 10.54 -19.60
N LEU A 239 -3.07 9.83 -20.24
CA LEU A 239 -3.38 8.99 -21.39
C LEU A 239 -4.40 7.89 -21.04
N ALA A 240 -4.19 7.18 -19.94
CA ALA A 240 -5.11 6.15 -19.46
C ALA A 240 -6.50 6.71 -19.16
N SER A 241 -6.58 7.91 -18.58
CA SER A 241 -7.84 8.62 -18.31
C SER A 241 -8.57 8.98 -19.60
N ILE A 242 -7.86 9.49 -20.61
CA ILE A 242 -8.43 9.80 -21.92
C ILE A 242 -8.98 8.52 -22.56
N VAL A 243 -8.22 7.42 -22.55
CA VAL A 243 -8.69 6.13 -23.08
C VAL A 243 -9.94 5.66 -22.35
N ALA A 244 -10.00 5.78 -21.02
CA ALA A 244 -11.18 5.42 -20.25
C ALA A 244 -12.42 6.25 -20.64
N ILE A 245 -12.25 7.57 -20.83
CA ILE A 245 -13.32 8.47 -21.30
C ILE A 245 -13.78 8.07 -22.69
N VAL A 246 -12.86 7.90 -23.64
CA VAL A 246 -13.17 7.51 -25.03
C VAL A 246 -13.90 6.18 -25.06
N MET A 247 -13.45 5.19 -24.28
CA MET A 247 -14.12 3.89 -24.18
C MET A 247 -15.54 4.01 -23.59
N GLY A 248 -15.71 4.82 -22.55
CA GLY A 248 -17.02 5.08 -21.94
C GLY A 248 -18.02 5.70 -22.92
N VAL A 249 -17.56 6.65 -23.73
CA VAL A 249 -18.36 7.34 -24.75
C VAL A 249 -18.62 6.43 -25.96
N TRP A 250 -17.60 5.77 -26.49
CA TRP A 250 -17.71 4.89 -27.66
C TRP A 250 -18.64 3.69 -27.40
N ARG A 251 -18.60 3.13 -26.18
CA ARG A 251 -19.53 2.07 -25.74
C ARG A 251 -20.91 2.58 -25.34
N LYS A 252 -21.18 3.88 -25.50
CA LYS A 252 -22.45 4.55 -25.16
C LYS A 252 -22.86 4.34 -23.70
N ILE A 253 -21.89 4.23 -22.79
CA ILE A 253 -22.13 4.11 -21.34
C ILE A 253 -22.39 5.52 -20.76
N PHE A 254 -21.60 6.49 -21.21
CA PHE A 254 -21.71 7.91 -20.86
C PHE A 254 -21.78 8.75 -22.13
N ASP A 255 -22.36 9.94 -22.02
CA ASP A 255 -22.03 11.02 -22.96
C ASP A 255 -20.72 11.71 -22.52
N VAL A 256 -20.19 12.60 -23.37
CA VAL A 256 -18.91 13.30 -23.09
C VAL A 256 -18.99 14.11 -21.79
N LYS A 257 -20.12 14.76 -21.52
CA LYS A 257 -20.32 15.61 -20.33
C LYS A 257 -20.32 14.76 -19.06
N GLU A 258 -21.04 13.65 -19.08
CA GLU A 258 -21.12 12.69 -17.98
C GLU A 258 -19.75 12.02 -17.75
N ALA A 259 -19.02 11.66 -18.81
CA ALA A 259 -17.67 11.09 -18.71
C ALA A 259 -16.69 12.07 -18.04
N ILE A 260 -16.67 13.34 -18.47
CA ILE A 260 -15.84 14.38 -17.84
C ILE A 260 -16.29 14.62 -16.39
N SER A 261 -17.60 14.71 -16.13
CA SER A 261 -18.10 14.91 -14.77
C SER A 261 -17.70 13.76 -13.83
N THR A 262 -17.65 12.54 -14.35
CA THR A 262 -17.24 11.34 -13.62
C THR A 262 -15.74 11.37 -13.34
N TRP A 263 -14.93 11.79 -14.32
CA TRP A 263 -13.49 11.99 -14.15
C TRP A 263 -13.18 13.07 -13.10
N VAL A 264 -13.87 14.22 -13.14
CA VAL A 264 -13.73 15.29 -12.13
C VAL A 264 -14.14 14.80 -10.73
N LYS A 265 -15.21 13.99 -10.61
CA LYS A 265 -15.58 13.39 -9.34
C LYS A 265 -14.48 12.48 -8.79
N GLY A 266 -13.82 11.70 -9.65
CA GLY A 266 -12.65 10.91 -9.26
C GLY A 266 -11.49 11.78 -8.78
N TRP A 267 -11.19 12.89 -9.47
CA TRP A 267 -10.13 13.80 -9.02
C TRP A 267 -10.41 14.42 -7.64
N LYS A 268 -11.68 14.71 -7.33
CA LYS A 268 -12.08 15.26 -6.02
C LYS A 268 -11.78 14.33 -4.84
N THR A 269 -11.69 13.02 -5.05
CA THR A 269 -11.35 12.08 -3.95
C THR A 269 -9.88 12.22 -3.52
N MET A 270 -9.02 12.84 -4.33
CA MET A 270 -7.59 13.02 -4.05
C MET A 270 -7.24 14.40 -3.47
N ILE A 271 -8.25 15.26 -3.22
CA ILE A 271 -8.01 16.63 -2.75
C ILE A 271 -7.26 16.66 -1.41
N ILE A 272 -7.52 15.69 -0.53
CA ILE A 272 -6.89 15.61 0.78
C ILE A 272 -5.39 15.32 0.66
N THR A 273 -4.99 14.43 -0.26
CA THR A 273 -3.59 14.11 -0.53
C THR A 273 -2.82 15.32 -1.04
N VAL A 274 -3.45 16.13 -1.90
CA VAL A 274 -2.86 17.40 -2.38
C VAL A 274 -2.64 18.37 -1.22
N VAL A 275 -3.62 18.53 -0.34
CA VAL A 275 -3.49 19.38 0.85
C VAL A 275 -2.35 18.89 1.77
N ILE A 276 -2.26 17.58 2.01
CA ILE A 276 -1.19 16.99 2.82
C ILE A 276 0.19 17.27 2.20
N LEU A 277 0.35 17.12 0.89
CA LEU A 277 1.61 17.43 0.21
C LEU A 277 2.00 18.90 0.37
N LEU A 278 1.05 19.82 0.17
CA LEU A 278 1.29 21.25 0.36
C LEU A 278 1.73 21.57 1.79
N LEU A 279 1.07 20.98 2.79
CA LEU A 279 1.43 21.15 4.19
C LEU A 279 2.77 20.48 4.52
N ALA A 280 3.08 19.32 3.94
CA ALA A 280 4.36 18.63 4.15
C ALA A 280 5.53 19.44 3.54
N TRP A 281 5.33 20.06 2.38
CA TRP A 281 6.32 20.97 1.79
C TRP A 281 6.50 22.22 2.66
N SER A 282 5.41 22.79 3.18
CA SER A 282 5.48 23.91 4.13
C SER A 282 6.23 23.53 5.40
N LEU A 283 5.93 22.36 5.98
CA LEU A 283 6.62 21.84 7.16
C LEU A 283 8.11 21.61 6.87
N SER A 284 8.45 21.05 5.71
CA SER A 284 9.84 20.84 5.29
C SER A 284 10.60 22.16 5.16
N ALA A 285 9.98 23.19 4.60
CA ALA A 285 10.56 24.53 4.50
C ALA A 285 10.82 25.14 5.88
N VAL A 286 9.86 25.02 6.80
CA VAL A 286 10.02 25.49 8.19
C VAL A 286 11.11 24.71 8.94
N ILE A 287 11.17 23.39 8.78
CA ILE A 287 12.23 22.54 9.34
C ILE A 287 13.61 22.98 8.86
N LYS A 288 13.73 23.30 7.56
CA LYS A 288 14.96 23.82 6.96
C LYS A 288 15.36 25.16 7.56
N GLU A 289 14.41 26.09 7.68
CA GLU A 289 14.65 27.44 8.17
C GLU A 289 14.99 27.48 9.67
N LEU A 290 14.28 26.68 10.49
CA LEU A 290 14.59 26.51 11.91
C LEU A 290 15.93 25.81 12.16
N GLY A 291 16.50 25.17 11.15
CA GLY A 291 17.71 24.35 11.31
C GLY A 291 17.46 23.11 12.16
N THR A 292 16.21 22.62 12.22
CA THR A 292 15.81 21.47 13.03
C THR A 292 16.64 20.22 12.71
N SER A 293 16.98 20.02 11.43
CA SER A 293 17.89 18.94 11.02
C SER A 293 19.22 19.00 11.76
N ARG A 294 19.83 20.20 11.88
CA ARG A 294 21.10 20.40 12.61
C ARG A 294 20.92 20.15 14.10
N TYR A 295 19.84 20.66 14.68
CA TYR A 295 19.53 20.42 16.09
C TYR A 295 19.36 18.93 16.44
N LEU A 296 18.65 18.18 15.59
CA LEU A 296 18.48 16.72 15.78
C LEU A 296 19.81 15.97 15.61
N VAL A 297 20.67 16.41 14.69
CA VAL A 297 22.04 15.89 14.55
C VAL A 297 22.81 16.09 15.86
N ASP A 298 22.89 17.33 16.34
CA ASP A 298 23.70 17.69 17.51
C ASP A 298 23.22 16.99 18.79
N LEU A 299 21.91 16.79 18.95
CA LEU A 299 21.33 16.21 20.15
C LEU A 299 21.38 14.67 20.15
N LEU A 300 21.12 14.04 19.00
CA LEU A 300 20.79 12.61 18.95
C LEU A 300 21.81 11.78 18.17
N SER A 301 22.62 12.35 17.27
CA SER A 301 23.47 11.53 16.39
C SER A 301 24.56 10.76 17.16
N ASP A 302 25.13 11.33 18.23
CA ASP A 302 26.17 10.70 19.06
C ASP A 302 25.64 9.60 19.99
N SER A 303 24.39 9.73 20.43
CA SER A 303 23.79 8.84 21.41
C SER A 303 22.91 7.75 20.80
N THR A 304 22.53 7.87 19.52
CA THR A 304 21.60 6.95 18.87
C THR A 304 22.33 5.79 18.21
N PRO A 305 22.13 4.53 18.66
CA PRO A 305 22.68 3.38 17.96
C PRO A 305 22.03 3.21 16.59
N LYS A 306 22.85 3.10 15.53
CA LYS A 306 22.35 2.98 14.14
C LYS A 306 21.33 1.84 13.95
N PHE A 307 21.47 0.74 14.71
CA PHE A 307 20.56 -0.41 14.58
C PHE A 307 19.18 -0.20 15.23
N ILE A 308 19.04 0.78 16.13
CA ILE A 308 17.78 1.08 16.82
C ILE A 308 16.92 2.04 15.99
N LEU A 309 17.55 2.96 15.23
CA LEU A 309 16.82 4.04 14.57
C LEU A 309 15.69 3.55 13.65
N PRO A 310 15.88 2.56 12.75
CA PRO A 310 14.79 2.07 11.92
C PRO A 310 13.61 1.53 12.74
N VAL A 311 13.90 0.78 13.80
CA VAL A 311 12.87 0.22 14.70
C VAL A 311 12.13 1.34 15.42
N ALA A 312 12.86 2.32 15.96
CA ALA A 312 12.26 3.46 16.65
C ALA A 312 11.37 4.29 15.72
N VAL A 313 11.82 4.55 14.50
CA VAL A 313 11.06 5.28 13.48
C VAL A 313 9.81 4.50 13.07
N PHE A 314 9.93 3.18 12.86
CA PHE A 314 8.78 2.32 12.56
C PHE A 314 7.73 2.36 13.68
N ILE A 315 8.14 2.22 14.94
CA ILE A 315 7.23 2.26 16.10
C ILE A 315 6.61 3.65 16.29
N LEU A 316 7.38 4.72 16.11
CA LEU A 316 6.88 6.09 16.20
C LEU A 316 5.84 6.37 15.10
N GLY A 317 6.14 6.00 13.86
CA GLY A 317 5.20 6.11 12.73
C GLY A 317 3.94 5.28 12.95
N SER A 318 4.10 4.07 13.46
CA SER A 318 3.00 3.20 13.87
C SER A 318 2.08 3.87 14.87
N PHE A 319 2.63 4.48 15.91
CA PHE A 319 1.86 5.13 16.97
C PHE A 319 1.16 6.41 16.51
N ILE A 320 1.87 7.27 15.78
CA ILE A 320 1.31 8.50 15.22
C ILE A 320 0.17 8.16 14.26
N SER A 321 0.39 7.21 13.34
CA SER A 321 -0.62 6.85 12.36
C SER A 321 -1.83 6.16 12.99
N PHE A 322 -1.62 5.28 13.97
CA PHE A 322 -2.72 4.72 14.75
C PHE A 322 -3.56 5.80 15.44
N SER A 323 -2.91 6.80 16.03
CA SER A 323 -3.57 7.86 16.78
C SER A 323 -4.29 8.89 15.88
N THR A 324 -3.80 9.08 14.66
CA THR A 324 -4.33 10.05 13.69
C THR A 324 -5.28 9.44 12.67
N GLY A 325 -5.23 8.13 12.46
CA GLY A 325 -6.02 7.41 11.46
C GLY A 325 -5.63 7.73 10.02
N THR A 326 -4.38 8.14 9.77
CA THR A 326 -3.92 8.47 8.42
C THR A 326 -2.47 8.07 8.17
N SER A 327 -2.25 7.32 7.08
CA SER A 327 -0.91 7.05 6.58
C SER A 327 -0.26 8.29 5.95
N TYR A 328 -0.97 8.96 5.04
CA TYR A 328 -0.43 10.12 4.30
C TYR A 328 0.02 11.25 5.23
N GLY A 329 -0.80 11.60 6.22
CA GLY A 329 -0.44 12.63 7.21
C GLY A 329 0.81 12.24 8.01
N THR A 330 0.90 10.97 8.42
CA THR A 330 2.04 10.47 9.18
C THR A 330 3.33 10.50 8.37
N MET A 331 3.28 10.06 7.10
CA MET A 331 4.43 10.14 6.20
C MET A 331 4.87 11.59 6.00
N GLY A 332 3.93 12.51 5.78
CA GLY A 332 4.20 13.94 5.61
C GLY A 332 4.87 14.59 6.83
N ILE A 333 4.56 14.11 8.04
CA ILE A 333 5.20 14.58 9.29
C ILE A 333 6.58 13.95 9.47
N LEU A 334 6.70 12.63 9.28
CA LEU A 334 7.91 11.89 9.67
C LEU A 334 9.02 11.89 8.63
N MET A 335 8.71 11.88 7.33
CA MET A 335 9.75 11.87 6.29
C MET A 335 10.74 13.05 6.40
N PRO A 336 10.30 14.32 6.56
CA PRO A 336 11.23 15.44 6.69
C PRO A 336 11.99 15.47 8.02
N LEU A 337 11.68 14.58 8.97
CA LEU A 337 12.41 14.45 10.25
C LEU A 337 13.33 13.22 10.26
N ALA A 338 12.82 12.09 9.77
CA ALA A 338 13.50 10.81 9.77
C ALA A 338 14.65 10.76 8.77
N ILE A 339 14.50 11.35 7.57
CA ILE A 339 15.58 11.37 6.58
C ILE A 339 16.79 12.17 7.11
N PRO A 340 16.63 13.42 7.59
CA PRO A 340 17.77 14.15 8.15
C PRO A 340 18.43 13.45 9.35
N LEU A 341 17.63 12.89 10.26
CA LEU A 341 18.17 12.18 11.42
C LEU A 341 18.90 10.90 11.01
N ALA A 342 18.35 10.12 10.09
CA ALA A 342 19.01 8.92 9.56
C ALA A 342 20.31 9.29 8.83
N TYR A 343 20.30 10.37 8.05
CA TYR A 343 21.52 10.81 7.38
C TYR A 343 22.62 11.20 8.38
N ALA A 344 22.25 11.95 9.41
CA ALA A 344 23.14 12.36 10.49
C ALA A 344 23.75 11.19 11.25
N VAL A 345 22.91 10.26 11.69
CA VAL A 345 23.35 9.03 12.38
C VAL A 345 24.25 8.21 11.47
N GLY A 346 23.88 8.03 10.20
CA GLY A 346 24.70 7.30 9.23
C GLY A 346 26.10 7.89 9.11
N LYS A 347 26.20 9.21 8.93
CA LYS A 347 27.49 9.92 8.87
C LYS A 347 28.31 9.79 10.14
N ASN A 348 27.69 9.88 11.31
CA ASN A 348 28.40 9.75 12.58
C ASN A 348 29.03 8.36 12.76
N TYR A 349 28.34 7.32 12.28
CA TYR A 349 28.87 5.95 12.26
C TYR A 349 29.81 5.67 11.08
N GLY A 350 30.23 6.71 10.34
CA GLY A 350 31.15 6.59 9.21
C GLY A 350 30.56 5.87 8.00
N LEU A 351 29.24 5.85 7.84
CA LEU A 351 28.61 5.26 6.66
C LEU A 351 28.75 6.21 5.46
N ASP A 352 29.22 5.66 4.35
CA ASP A 352 29.32 6.31 3.05
C ASP A 352 28.90 5.36 1.91
N GLY A 353 28.78 5.91 0.70
CA GLY A 353 28.42 5.18 -0.52
C GLY A 353 27.22 4.24 -0.34
N ASP A 354 27.41 2.99 -0.74
CA ASP A 354 26.38 1.95 -0.73
C ASP A 354 25.86 1.63 0.68
N ALA A 355 26.72 1.72 1.71
CA ALA A 355 26.33 1.42 3.09
C ALA A 355 25.39 2.51 3.66
N MET A 356 25.68 3.76 3.33
CA MET A 356 24.80 4.88 3.66
C MET A 356 23.47 4.77 2.94
N HIS A 357 23.52 4.47 1.63
CA HIS A 357 22.33 4.32 0.81
C HIS A 357 21.41 3.20 1.33
N ALA A 358 21.96 2.02 1.63
CA ALA A 358 21.22 0.92 2.24
C ALA A 358 20.61 1.31 3.60
N TYR A 359 21.34 2.06 4.42
CA TYR A 359 20.84 2.54 5.71
C TYR A 359 19.67 3.51 5.55
N MET A 360 19.74 4.42 4.57
CA MET A 360 18.66 5.35 4.24
C MET A 360 17.41 4.62 3.76
N ILE A 361 17.56 3.64 2.85
CA ILE A 361 16.45 2.79 2.37
C ILE A 361 15.69 2.15 3.53
N VAL A 362 16.42 1.58 4.50
CA VAL A 362 15.81 0.91 5.66
C VAL A 362 15.02 1.91 6.52
N ASN A 363 15.56 3.09 6.80
CA ASN A 363 14.87 4.12 7.60
C ASN A 363 13.66 4.73 6.88
N ILE A 364 13.78 5.00 5.58
CA ILE A 364 12.67 5.48 4.75
C ILE A 364 11.55 4.44 4.72
N SER A 365 11.89 3.17 4.47
CA SER A 365 10.90 2.08 4.51
C SER A 365 10.23 1.96 5.88
N SER A 366 10.94 2.24 6.97
CA SER A 366 10.41 2.20 8.34
C SER A 366 9.31 3.25 8.56
N VAL A 367 9.50 4.48 8.05
CA VAL A 367 8.46 5.51 8.08
C VAL A 367 7.23 5.05 7.32
N LEU A 368 7.45 4.64 6.07
CA LEU A 368 6.35 4.41 5.14
C LEU A 368 5.51 3.19 5.53
N THR A 369 6.17 2.12 6.00
CA THR A 369 5.52 0.91 6.51
C THR A 369 4.94 1.09 7.91
N GLY A 370 5.57 1.89 8.77
CA GLY A 370 5.03 2.23 10.09
C GLY A 370 3.73 3.02 9.99
N ALA A 371 3.68 4.00 9.07
CA ALA A 371 2.46 4.73 8.76
C ALA A 371 1.33 3.78 8.32
N ILE A 372 1.59 2.90 7.36
CA ILE A 372 0.57 1.95 6.86
C ILE A 372 0.08 0.99 7.96
N PHE A 373 0.98 0.48 8.81
CA PHE A 373 0.57 -0.36 9.94
C PHE A 373 -0.38 0.35 10.90
N GLY A 374 -0.02 1.57 11.32
CA GLY A 374 -0.81 2.32 12.30
C GLY A 374 -2.20 2.64 11.78
N ASP A 375 -2.27 3.12 10.54
CA ASP A 375 -3.52 3.42 9.83
C ASP A 375 -4.42 2.19 9.73
N HIS A 376 -3.87 1.06 9.27
CA HIS A 376 -4.62 -0.18 9.03
C HIS A 376 -5.37 -0.71 10.26
N CYS A 377 -4.83 -0.49 11.47
CA CYS A 377 -5.45 -0.96 12.71
C CYS A 377 -6.15 0.16 13.50
N SER A 378 -6.20 1.39 12.99
CA SER A 378 -6.77 2.54 13.69
C SER A 378 -8.32 2.51 13.68
N PRO A 379 -8.99 2.73 14.84
CA PRO A 379 -10.46 2.84 14.91
C PRO A 379 -11.03 4.11 14.26
N ILE A 380 -10.19 5.03 13.83
CA ILE A 380 -10.61 6.29 13.21
C ILE A 380 -10.11 6.43 11.77
N SER A 381 -9.45 5.40 11.24
CA SER A 381 -9.00 5.40 9.84
C SER A 381 -10.16 5.27 8.88
N ASP A 382 -10.15 6.11 7.84
CA ASP A 382 -11.08 6.05 6.72
C ASP A 382 -11.04 4.66 6.06
N THR A 383 -9.85 4.09 5.85
CA THR A 383 -9.70 2.76 5.22
C THR A 383 -10.32 1.66 6.05
N THR A 384 -10.15 1.70 7.38
CA THR A 384 -10.75 0.76 8.32
C THR A 384 -12.27 0.91 8.40
N ILE A 385 -12.78 2.15 8.36
CA ILE A 385 -14.22 2.43 8.31
C ILE A 385 -14.81 1.86 7.02
N LEU A 386 -14.26 2.22 5.85
CA LEU A 386 -14.76 1.79 4.54
C LEU A 386 -14.67 0.26 4.38
N SER A 387 -13.63 -0.38 4.91
CA SER A 387 -13.50 -1.84 4.88
C SER A 387 -14.58 -2.54 5.71
N SER A 388 -14.87 -2.03 6.91
CA SER A 388 -15.94 -2.57 7.76
C SER A 388 -17.33 -2.37 7.16
N MET A 389 -17.58 -1.20 6.54
CA MET A 389 -18.80 -0.90 5.81
C MET A 389 -18.96 -1.81 4.58
N GLY A 390 -17.92 -1.93 3.76
CA GLY A 390 -17.92 -2.74 2.55
C GLY A 390 -18.12 -4.23 2.83
N ALA A 391 -17.55 -4.76 3.91
CA ALA A 391 -17.77 -6.12 4.36
C ALA A 391 -19.14 -6.32 5.04
N GLY A 392 -19.73 -5.25 5.53
CA GLY A 392 -21.00 -5.26 6.24
C GLY A 392 -20.90 -5.81 7.66
N CYS A 393 -19.90 -5.37 8.44
CA CYS A 393 -19.76 -5.71 9.86
C CYS A 393 -19.72 -4.47 10.75
N SER A 394 -19.88 -4.67 12.06
CA SER A 394 -19.65 -3.60 13.04
C SER A 394 -18.20 -3.13 12.95
N HIS A 395 -18.01 -1.82 12.84
CA HIS A 395 -16.68 -1.21 12.78
C HIS A 395 -15.80 -1.62 13.98
N ILE A 396 -16.36 -1.63 15.19
CA ILE A 396 -15.62 -2.01 16.40
C ILE A 396 -15.29 -3.51 16.43
N ASP A 397 -16.14 -4.37 15.86
CA ASP A 397 -15.84 -5.80 15.76
C ASP A 397 -14.70 -6.04 14.77
N HIS A 398 -14.70 -5.32 13.63
CA HIS A 398 -13.57 -5.32 12.70
C HIS A 398 -12.28 -4.91 13.41
N VAL A 399 -12.23 -3.69 13.98
CA VAL A 399 -11.05 -3.15 14.68
C VAL A 399 -10.52 -4.10 15.75
N SER A 400 -11.40 -4.59 16.64
CA SER A 400 -10.98 -5.45 17.76
C SER A 400 -10.47 -6.82 17.30
N THR A 401 -11.06 -7.40 16.26
CA THR A 401 -10.61 -8.69 15.72
C THR A 401 -9.32 -8.58 14.93
N GLN A 402 -9.12 -7.51 14.15
CA GLN A 402 -7.91 -7.31 13.36
C GLN A 402 -6.69 -6.88 14.19
N MET A 403 -6.90 -6.16 15.30
CA MET A 403 -5.82 -5.58 16.12
C MET A 403 -4.78 -6.62 16.54
N ILE A 404 -5.23 -7.78 17.01
CA ILE A 404 -4.34 -8.85 17.46
C ILE A 404 -3.51 -9.43 16.30
N TYR A 405 -4.07 -9.48 15.09
CA TYR A 405 -3.34 -9.90 13.89
C TYR A 405 -2.30 -8.86 13.51
N ALA A 406 -2.70 -7.59 13.41
CA ALA A 406 -1.82 -6.49 13.06
C ALA A 406 -0.64 -6.39 14.03
N LEU A 407 -0.87 -6.44 15.35
CA LEU A 407 0.18 -6.40 16.37
C LEU A 407 1.14 -7.59 16.29
N SER A 408 0.62 -8.80 16.02
CA SER A 408 1.48 -9.98 15.88
C SER A 408 2.39 -9.89 14.66
N VAL A 409 1.88 -9.38 13.53
CA VAL A 409 2.69 -9.12 12.33
C VAL A 409 3.69 -7.99 12.57
N CYS A 410 3.29 -6.93 13.27
CA CYS A 410 4.17 -5.82 13.69
C CYS A 410 5.35 -6.32 14.54
N ALA A 411 5.11 -7.20 15.51
CA ALA A 411 6.17 -7.83 16.29
C ALA A 411 7.16 -8.61 15.41
N VAL A 412 6.69 -9.35 14.40
CA VAL A 412 7.56 -10.03 13.43
C VAL A 412 8.36 -9.02 12.58
N CYS A 413 7.75 -7.91 12.17
CA CYS A 413 8.44 -6.85 11.44
C CYS A 413 9.62 -6.29 12.24
N VAL A 414 9.44 -6.07 13.55
CA VAL A 414 10.52 -5.59 14.42
C VAL A 414 11.58 -6.65 14.64
N LEU A 415 11.19 -7.85 15.09
CA LEU A 415 12.12 -8.88 15.56
C LEU A 415 12.87 -9.61 14.44
N VAL A 416 12.24 -9.77 13.27
CA VAL A 416 12.78 -10.57 12.15
C VAL A 416 13.07 -9.71 10.92
N GLY A 417 12.46 -8.53 10.82
CA GLY A 417 12.69 -7.57 9.73
C GLY A 417 13.70 -6.48 10.11
N TYR A 418 13.22 -5.38 10.67
CA TYR A 418 14.00 -4.17 10.88
C TYR A 418 15.22 -4.37 11.78
N LEU A 419 15.09 -5.02 12.94
CA LEU A 419 16.21 -5.15 13.86
C LEU A 419 17.37 -5.99 13.26
N PRO A 420 17.14 -7.21 12.72
CA PRO A 420 18.21 -7.96 12.08
C PRO A 420 18.83 -7.25 10.88
N VAL A 421 18.02 -6.60 10.04
CA VAL A 421 18.52 -5.87 8.87
C VAL A 421 19.37 -4.67 9.29
N ALA A 422 18.94 -3.94 10.32
CA ALA A 422 19.72 -2.81 10.86
C ALA A 422 21.02 -3.27 11.56
N LEU A 423 21.10 -4.54 11.99
CA LEU A 423 22.33 -5.20 12.46
C LEU A 423 23.22 -5.74 11.33
N GLY A 424 22.81 -5.61 10.07
CA GLY A 424 23.60 -6.00 8.88
C GLY A 424 23.13 -7.29 8.20
N LEU A 425 22.01 -7.89 8.62
CA LEU A 425 21.44 -9.02 7.90
C LEU A 425 20.90 -8.55 6.54
N SER A 426 21.20 -9.29 5.47
CA SER A 426 20.64 -9.00 4.16
C SER A 426 19.11 -9.12 4.18
N VAL A 427 18.42 -8.16 3.56
CA VAL A 427 16.95 -8.18 3.39
C VAL A 427 16.48 -9.46 2.69
N TRP A 428 17.28 -10.00 1.77
CA TRP A 428 16.98 -11.24 1.05
C TRP A 428 17.02 -12.49 1.92
N ILE A 429 17.63 -12.41 3.10
CA ILE A 429 17.59 -13.45 4.14
C ILE A 429 16.47 -13.14 5.14
N ALA A 430 16.36 -11.88 5.58
CA ALA A 430 15.34 -11.44 6.52
C ALA A 430 13.91 -11.68 6.01
N LEU A 431 13.66 -11.50 4.71
CA LEU A 431 12.35 -11.71 4.09
C LEU A 431 11.87 -13.17 4.18
N PRO A 432 12.61 -14.19 3.68
CA PRO A 432 12.25 -15.59 3.91
C PRO A 432 12.10 -15.95 5.38
N CYS A 433 12.99 -15.47 6.26
CA CYS A 433 12.87 -15.69 7.70
C CYS A 433 11.57 -15.10 8.26
N GLY A 434 11.18 -13.90 7.82
CA GLY A 434 9.92 -13.26 8.19
C GLY A 434 8.70 -14.04 7.70
N PHE A 435 8.68 -14.49 6.44
CA PHE A 435 7.62 -15.36 5.94
C PHE A 435 7.53 -16.68 6.72
N LEU A 436 8.65 -17.31 7.04
CA LEU A 436 8.68 -18.50 7.88
C LEU A 436 8.17 -18.21 9.30
N ALA A 437 8.51 -17.07 9.89
CA ALA A 437 8.01 -16.64 11.19
C ALA A 437 6.49 -16.42 11.18
N ILE A 438 5.96 -15.78 10.13
CA ILE A 438 4.50 -15.61 9.92
C ILE A 438 3.81 -16.97 9.77
N TRP A 439 4.36 -17.86 8.97
CA TRP A 439 3.83 -19.22 8.82
C TRP A 439 3.84 -19.97 10.16
N ALA A 440 4.95 -19.90 10.92
CA ALA A 440 5.09 -20.53 12.22
C ALA A 440 4.11 -19.95 13.24
N LEU A 441 3.94 -18.63 13.27
CA LEU A 441 2.97 -17.91 14.09
C LEU A 441 1.56 -18.48 13.86
N VAL A 442 1.10 -18.53 12.60
CA VAL A 442 -0.22 -19.09 12.25
C VAL A 442 -0.29 -20.59 12.57
N ARG A 443 0.80 -21.34 12.36
CA ARG A 443 0.86 -22.79 12.61
C ARG A 443 0.73 -23.16 14.08
N PHE A 444 1.40 -22.43 14.97
CA PHE A 444 1.56 -22.82 16.37
C PHE A 444 0.65 -22.04 17.31
N VAL A 445 0.40 -20.74 17.04
CA VAL A 445 -0.52 -19.92 17.84
C VAL A 445 -1.97 -20.07 17.37
N GLY A 446 -2.17 -20.14 16.05
CA GLY A 446 -3.49 -20.33 15.45
C GLY A 446 -4.15 -21.65 15.87
N LYS A 447 -5.46 -21.66 16.06
CA LYS A 447 -6.27 -22.89 16.29
C LYS A 447 -7.16 -23.14 15.08
N LYS A 448 -7.43 -24.42 14.78
CA LYS A 448 -8.36 -24.75 13.69
C LYS A 448 -9.75 -24.17 13.99
N VAL A 449 -10.35 -23.58 12.97
CA VAL A 449 -11.71 -23.01 13.06
C VAL A 449 -12.73 -24.12 13.32
N GLU A 450 -12.60 -25.25 12.62
CA GLU A 450 -13.37 -26.46 12.91
C GLU A 450 -12.69 -27.26 14.02
N GLU A 451 -13.36 -27.40 15.17
CA GLU A 451 -12.96 -28.37 16.17
C GLU A 451 -13.23 -29.77 15.61
N LYS A 452 -12.23 -30.65 15.65
CA LYS A 452 -12.49 -32.08 15.45
C LYS A 452 -13.54 -32.46 16.49
N ALA A 453 -14.68 -32.97 16.05
CA ALA A 453 -15.61 -33.66 16.95
C ALA A 453 -14.78 -34.70 17.71
N ALA A 454 -14.69 -34.53 19.03
CA ALA A 454 -14.00 -35.45 19.93
C ALA A 454 -14.84 -36.72 20.11
#